data_AF-A0A9E5GP16-F1
#
_entry.id   AF-A0A9E5GP16-F1
#
_cell.length_a   1.000
_cell.length_b   1.000
_cell.length_c   1.000
_cell.angle_alpha   90.00
_cell.angle_beta   90.00
_cell.angle_gamma   90.00
#
_symmetry.space_group_name_H-M   'P 1'
#
loop_
_entity.id
_entity.type
_entity.pdbx_description
1 polymer ?
#
loop_
_entity_poly.entity_id
_entity_poly.type
_entity_poly.pdbx_seq_one_letter_code
_entity_poly.pdbx_strand_id
1 'polypeptide(L)' 'MLERNFTIRGGELDIVAENTDELIFVEVKAVHHTDDLHNYITPTKLSALKKTIEYYLRRHPTRKPIRLDIAFVK' A
#
# COMPACT_ATOMS: atom_id res chain seq x y z
N MET A 1 -4.24 -8.97 9.91
CA MET A 1 -3.82 -8.95 8.49
C MET A 1 -4.96 -9.51 7.67
N LEU A 2 -5.38 -8.82 6.60
CA LEU A 2 -6.53 -9.19 5.77
C LEU A 2 -6.12 -9.89 4.48
N GLU A 3 -5.14 -9.33 3.77
CA GLU A 3 -4.71 -9.85 2.47
C GLU A 3 -3.22 -9.57 2.23
N ARG A 4 -2.61 -10.36 1.34
CA ARG A 4 -1.22 -10.20 0.90
C ARG A 4 -1.17 -10.31 -0.62
N ASN A 5 -0.26 -9.56 -1.24
CA ASN A 5 -0.01 -9.56 -2.67
C ASN A 5 -1.31 -9.35 -3.49
N PHE A 6 -2.12 -8.36 -3.11
CA PHE A 6 -3.36 -8.03 -3.80
C PHE A 6 -3.03 -7.33 -5.13
N THR A 7 -3.50 -7.86 -6.25
CA THR A 7 -3.16 -7.36 -7.58
C THR A 7 -4.38 -7.01 -8.41
N ILE A 8 -4.23 -5.97 -9.23
CA ILE A 8 -5.16 -5.60 -10.30
C ILE A 8 -4.38 -5.40 -11.60
N ARG A 9 -5.09 -5.21 -12.72
CA ARG A 9 -4.43 -4.82 -13.96
C ARG A 9 -3.80 -3.42 -13.81
N GLY A 10 -2.46 -3.40 -13.75
CA GLY A 10 -1.65 -2.19 -13.62
C GLY A 10 -1.46 -1.69 -12.20
N GLY A 11 -1.54 -2.55 -11.18
CA GLY A 11 -1.24 -2.17 -9.80
C GLY A 11 -1.23 -3.35 -8.82
N GLU A 12 -0.49 -3.19 -7.73
CA GLU A 12 -0.30 -4.19 -6.68
C GLU A 12 -0.27 -3.52 -5.31
N LEU A 13 -0.60 -4.29 -4.27
CA LEU A 13 -0.47 -3.94 -2.86
C LEU A 13 0.10 -5.15 -2.11
N ASP A 14 1.21 -4.97 -1.41
CA ASP A 14 1.89 -6.10 -0.76
C ASP A 14 1.11 -6.63 0.45
N ILE A 15 0.56 -5.73 1.26
CA ILE A 15 -0.21 -6.09 2.46
C ILE A 15 -1.42 -5.18 2.61
N VAL A 16 -2.56 -5.80 2.93
CA VAL A 16 -3.73 -5.12 3.50
C VAL A 16 -3.92 -5.61 4.92
N ALA A 17 -3.95 -4.69 5.87
CA ALA A 17 -4.14 -4.97 7.28
C ALA A 17 -5.22 -4.06 7.85
N GLU A 18 -5.85 -4.47 8.94
CA GLU A 18 -6.86 -3.70 9.63
C GLU A 18 -6.65 -3.89 11.12
N ASN A 19 -6.78 -2.80 11.87
CA ASN A 19 -6.91 -2.82 13.33
C ASN A 19 -8.28 -2.24 13.73
N THR A 20 -8.51 -1.99 15.01
CA THR A 20 -9.78 -1.44 15.50
C THR A 20 -10.14 -0.11 14.83
N ASP A 21 -9.15 0.72 14.52
CA ASP A 21 -9.33 2.13 14.19
C ASP A 21 -9.17 2.43 12.69
N GLU A 22 -8.35 1.68 11.96
CA GLU A 22 -7.93 2.01 10.59
C GLU A 22 -7.76 0.77 9.68
N LEU A 23 -7.94 1.01 8.39
CA LEU A 23 -7.56 0.08 7.30
C LEU A 23 -6.22 0.56 6.71
N ILE A 24 -5.22 -0.29 6.78
CA ILE A 24 -3.82 0.03 6.47
C ILE A 24 -3.40 -0.75 5.22
N PHE A 25 -2.90 -0.02 4.23
CA PHE A 25 -2.26 -0.57 3.04
C PHE A 25 -0.76 -0.41 3.18
N VAL A 26 0.01 -1.46 2.92
CA VAL A 26 1.47 -1.41 3.04
C VAL A 26 2.12 -1.85 1.73
N GLU A 27 3.00 -1.00 1.21
CA GLU A 27 3.99 -1.36 0.18
C GLU A 27 5.34 -1.60 0.87
N VAL A 28 5.97 -2.73 0.59
CA VAL A 28 7.24 -3.15 1.16
C VAL A 28 8.35 -2.95 0.13
N LYS A 29 9.41 -2.25 0.51
CA LYS A 29 10.59 -2.03 -0.33
C LYS A 29 11.85 -2.54 0.35
N ALA A 30 12.50 -3.51 -0.29
CA ALA A 30 13.85 -3.89 0.08
C ALA A 30 14.84 -2.80 -0.38
N VAL A 31 15.65 -2.29 0.54
CA VAL A 31 16.64 -1.24 0.27
C VAL A 31 18.00 -1.61 0.83
N HIS A 32 19.06 -1.30 0.09
CA HIS A 32 20.43 -1.52 0.57
C HIS A 32 20.90 -0.41 1.54
N HIS A 33 20.37 0.80 1.36
CA HIS A 33 20.68 2.00 2.13
C HIS A 33 19.39 2.79 2.40
N THR A 34 19.29 3.40 3.59
CA THR A 34 18.12 4.18 4.03
C THR A 34 18.32 5.69 3.92
N ASP A 35 19.39 6.12 3.27
CA ASP A 35 19.85 7.52 3.35
C ASP A 35 19.08 8.46 2.41
N ASP A 36 18.37 7.91 1.40
CA ASP A 36 17.53 8.67 0.47
C ASP A 36 16.20 7.96 0.18
N LEU A 37 15.36 7.81 1.21
CA LEU A 37 14.06 7.13 1.11
C LEU A 37 13.01 7.93 0.30
N HIS A 38 13.18 9.25 0.17
CA HIS A 38 12.21 10.13 -0.47
C HIS A 38 12.05 9.89 -1.98
N ASN A 39 13.09 9.38 -2.64
CA ASN A 39 13.08 9.09 -4.08
C ASN A 39 12.55 7.68 -4.43
N TYR A 40 12.20 6.85 -3.45
CA TYR A 40 11.81 5.46 -3.71
C TYR A 40 10.39 5.28 -4.25
N ILE A 41 9.54 6.30 -4.13
CA ILE A 41 8.18 6.26 -4.68
C ILE A 41 8.08 7.25 -5.81
N THR A 42 8.10 6.72 -7.02
CA THR A 42 7.83 7.52 -8.21
C THR A 42 6.35 7.93 -8.26
N PRO A 43 6.00 9.05 -8.90
CA PRO A 43 4.62 9.44 -9.13
C PRO A 43 3.78 8.33 -9.80
N THR A 44 4.39 7.56 -10.70
CA THR A 44 3.76 6.42 -11.37
C THR A 44 3.41 5.30 -10.39
N LYS A 45 4.33 4.94 -9.46
CA LYS A 45 4.07 3.93 -8.43
C LYS A 45 2.97 4.40 -7.47
N LEU A 46 2.98 5.67 -7.06
CA LEU A 46 1.93 6.24 -6.22
C LEU A 46 0.55 6.21 -6.92
N SER A 47 0.49 6.53 -8.21
CA SER A 47 -0.73 6.44 -9.01
C SER A 47 -1.27 5.00 -9.09
N ALA A 48 -0.38 4.02 -9.30
CA ALA A 48 -0.75 2.61 -9.32
C ALA A 48 -1.27 2.12 -7.94
N LEU A 49 -0.62 2.53 -6.85
CA LEU A 49 -1.07 2.23 -5.48
C LEU A 49 -2.45 2.82 -5.21
N LYS A 50 -2.67 4.11 -5.52
CA LYS A 50 -3.97 4.77 -5.36
C LYS A 50 -5.07 4.05 -6.11
N LYS A 51 -4.85 3.72 -7.39
CA LYS A 51 -5.81 2.96 -8.21
C LYS A 51 -6.14 1.59 -7.59
N THR A 52 -5.13 0.92 -7.04
CA THR A 52 -5.29 -0.40 -6.43
C THR A 52 -6.09 -0.33 -5.12
N ILE A 53 -5.81 0.68 -4.29
CA ILE A 53 -6.56 0.99 -3.06
C ILE A 53 -8.02 1.32 -3.40
N GLU A 54 -8.27 2.21 -4.35
CA GLU A 54 -9.64 2.56 -4.79
C GLU A 54 -10.41 1.32 -5.26
N TYR A 55 -9.75 0.44 -6.01
CA TYR A 55 -10.36 -0.81 -6.46
C TYR A 55 -10.66 -1.76 -5.29
N TYR A 56 -9.75 -1.87 -4.32
CA TYR A 56 -9.95 -2.65 -3.10
C TYR A 56 -11.17 -2.14 -2.33
N LEU A 57 -11.26 -0.83 -2.10
CA LEU A 57 -12.34 -0.19 -1.34
C LEU A 57 -13.71 -0.33 -2.01
N ARG A 58 -13.77 -0.45 -3.35
CA ARG A 58 -15.01 -0.75 -4.06
C ARG A 58 -15.52 -2.17 -3.80
N ARG A 59 -14.62 -3.12 -3.57
CA ARG A 59 -14.95 -4.52 -3.23
C ARG A 59 -15.18 -4.71 -1.72
N HIS A 60 -14.50 -3.90 -0.92
CA HIS A 60 -14.53 -3.93 0.54
C HIS A 60 -14.82 -2.52 1.10
N PRO A 61 -16.09 -2.06 1.03
CA PRO A 61 -16.45 -0.75 1.56
C PRO A 61 -16.15 -0.66 3.06
N THR A 62 -15.56 0.45 3.49
CA THR A 62 -15.27 0.72 4.90
C THR A 62 -15.61 2.16 5.26
N ARG A 63 -15.91 2.39 6.53
CA ARG A 63 -16.04 3.73 7.12
C ARG A 63 -14.79 4.14 7.91
N LYS A 64 -13.84 3.22 8.07
CA LYS A 64 -12.60 3.48 8.78
C LYS A 64 -11.74 4.45 7.97
N PRO A 65 -10.99 5.34 8.63
CA PRO A 65 -9.85 6.00 8.01
C PRO A 65 -8.95 4.99 7.31
N ILE A 66 -8.38 5.42 6.19
CA ILE A 66 -7.42 4.62 5.44
C ILE A 66 -6.03 5.24 5.55
N ARG A 67 -5.00 4.40 5.61
CA ARG A 67 -3.60 4.82 5.61
C ARG A 67 -2.81 4.01 4.58
N LEU A 68 -1.88 4.65 3.88
CA LEU A 68 -0.89 3.99 3.04
C LEU A 68 0.47 4.16 3.71
N ASP A 69 1.05 3.04 4.15
CA ASP A 69 2.38 2.97 4.73
C ASP A 69 3.36 2.38 3.72
N ILE A 70 4.61 2.81 3.83
CA ILE A 70 5.72 2.32 3.01
C ILE A 70 6.76 1.78 3.96
N ALA A 71 6.92 0.46 3.96
CA ALA A 71 7.84 -0.23 4.83
C ALA A 71 9.15 -0.50 4.09
N PHE A 72 10.23 0.14 4.53
CA PHE A 72 11.57 -0.13 4.03
C PHE A 72 12.23 -1.23 4.85
N VAL A 73 12.68 -2.30 4.19
CA VAL A 73 13.30 -3.47 4.82
C VAL A 73 14.72 -3.60 4.28
N LYS A 74 15.67 -3.94 5.15
CA LYS A 74 17.07 -4.17 4.79
C LYS A 74 17.37 -5.67 4.70
#